data_AF-A0A1Z9GXG9-F1
#
_entry.id   AF-A0A1Z9GXG9-F1
#
_cell.length_a   1.000
_cell.length_b   1.000
_cell.length_c   1.000
_cell.angle_alpha   90.00
_cell.angle_beta   90.00
_cell.angle_gamma   90.00
#
_symmetry.space_group_name_H-M   'P 1'
#
loop_
_entity.id
_entity.type
_entity.pdbx_description
1 polymer ?
#
loop_
_entity_poly.entity_id
_entity_poly.type
_entity_poly.pdbx_seq_one_letter_code
_entity_poly.pdbx_strand_id
1 'polypeptide(L)'
;MESVRSPAVASLFYPGNPLELQQNVRELLDEASQDVDLPDDRILRALIVPHAGYVYSGSTAAKAYHLLKNYRDEFHRIILLGPAHWVWIQGIVFPGVEAFETPLGRIPLAVTQIRELLRFPEVQLRDDAHLEEHCLEVQLPFLQELLGEFDLIPAVVGETSAETFSEILETLLQDSNSLLLLSTDLSHFLSYSEAREMDSNTARAIESFKEEKILPDQACGAHPLRGLLRFARNRNWNIHRLGLCNSGDTAGSKDRVVGYGAWALTEKSD
;
A
#
# COMPACT_ATOMS: atom_id res chain seq x y z
N MET A 1 -28.62 -0.77 8.78
CA MET A 1 -27.65 0.33 8.62
C MET A 1 -26.35 -0.36 8.29
N GLU A 2 -25.75 0.00 7.16
CA GLU A 2 -24.44 -0.51 6.74
C GLU A 2 -23.41 -0.19 7.83
N SER A 3 -22.58 -1.16 8.21
CA SER A 3 -21.50 -0.95 9.19
C SER A 3 -20.31 -0.30 8.48
N VAL A 4 -19.77 0.78 9.06
CA VAL A 4 -18.77 1.63 8.39
C VAL A 4 -17.59 1.89 9.31
N ARG A 5 -16.37 1.81 8.77
CA ARG A 5 -15.14 2.24 9.44
C ARG A 5 -14.87 3.71 9.09
N SER A 6 -15.04 4.59 10.08
CA SER A 6 -14.77 6.03 9.96
C SER A 6 -13.27 6.33 9.80
N PRO A 7 -12.89 7.49 9.23
CA PRO A 7 -11.49 7.90 9.15
C PRO A 7 -10.93 8.19 10.55
N ALA A 8 -9.74 7.67 10.84
CA ALA A 8 -9.04 7.83 12.12
C ALA A 8 -8.01 8.97 12.08
N VAL A 9 -7.48 9.29 10.89
CA VAL A 9 -6.36 10.25 10.73
C VAL A 9 -6.65 11.43 9.80
N ALA A 10 -7.91 11.64 9.43
CA ALA A 10 -8.33 12.87 8.75
C ALA A 10 -8.02 14.11 9.60
N SER A 11 -7.47 15.15 8.97
CA SER A 11 -6.89 16.35 9.62
C SER A 11 -5.59 16.13 10.41
N LEU A 12 -5.03 14.93 10.41
CA LEU A 12 -3.73 14.61 11.02
C LEU A 12 -2.70 14.21 9.96
N PHE A 13 -3.04 13.25 9.10
CA PHE A 13 -2.15 12.73 8.06
C PHE A 13 -2.44 13.34 6.69
N TYR A 14 -3.68 13.79 6.48
CA TYR A 14 -4.16 14.43 5.26
C TYR A 14 -5.31 15.40 5.61
N PRO A 15 -5.67 16.36 4.74
CA PRO A 15 -6.74 17.31 5.03
C PRO A 15 -8.10 16.66 5.32
N GLY A 16 -8.80 17.08 6.38
CA GLY A 16 -10.15 16.58 6.69
C GLY A 16 -11.26 17.23 5.90
N ASN A 17 -11.02 18.40 5.28
CA ASN A 17 -11.98 19.05 4.40
C ASN A 17 -11.97 18.36 3.01
N PRO A 18 -13.12 17.96 2.44
CA PRO A 18 -13.16 17.23 1.17
C PRO A 18 -12.55 17.98 -0.02
N LEU A 19 -12.79 19.29 -0.13
CA LEU A 19 -12.26 20.10 -1.23
C LEU A 19 -10.76 20.30 -1.12
N GLU A 20 -10.27 20.55 0.10
CA GLU A 20 -8.83 20.67 0.38
C GLU A 20 -8.10 19.35 0.14
N LEU A 21 -8.68 18.22 0.57
CA LEU A 21 -8.12 16.89 0.36
C LEU A 21 -8.02 16.57 -1.13
N GLN A 22 -9.09 16.79 -1.89
CA GLN A 22 -9.09 16.56 -3.33
C GLN A 22 -8.05 17.43 -4.04
N GLN A 23 -7.97 18.72 -3.69
CA GLN A 23 -6.98 19.62 -4.27
C GLN A 23 -5.55 19.17 -3.94
N ASN A 24 -5.29 18.79 -2.68
CA ASN A 24 -3.98 18.33 -2.25
C ASN A 24 -3.55 17.03 -2.96
N VAL A 25 -4.45 16.06 -3.12
CA VAL A 25 -4.18 14.82 -3.87
C VAL A 25 -3.86 15.13 -5.34
N ARG A 26 -4.63 16.02 -5.98
CA ARG A 26 -4.38 16.43 -7.38
C ARG A 26 -3.02 17.09 -7.55
N GLU A 27 -2.66 18.01 -6.66
CA GLU A 27 -1.35 18.68 -6.68
C GLU A 27 -0.21 17.66 -6.60
N LEU A 28 -0.28 16.72 -5.66
CA LEU A 28 0.70 15.64 -5.54
C LEU A 28 0.79 14.78 -6.81
N LEU A 29 -0.35 14.44 -7.42
CA LEU A 29 -0.41 13.65 -8.66
C LEU A 29 0.10 14.38 -9.90
N ASP A 30 -0.06 15.70 -9.94
CA ASP A 30 0.42 16.55 -11.02
C ASP A 30 1.94 16.79 -10.91
N GLU A 31 2.46 16.97 -9.71
CA GLU A 31 3.91 17.02 -9.46
C GLU A 31 4.61 15.71 -9.82
N ALA A 32 3.97 14.56 -9.58
CA ALA A 32 4.52 13.24 -9.88
C ALA A 32 4.63 12.93 -11.39
N SER A 33 3.91 13.67 -12.25
CA SER A 33 3.74 13.38 -13.68
C SER A 33 5.00 13.51 -14.54
N GLN A 34 6.11 13.97 -13.98
CA GLN A 34 7.32 14.29 -14.76
C GLN A 34 8.33 13.15 -14.87
N ASP A 35 8.13 12.03 -14.15
CA ASP A 35 9.25 11.14 -13.83
C ASP A 35 9.11 9.65 -14.21
N VAL A 36 7.91 9.09 -14.45
CA VAL A 36 7.80 7.62 -14.54
C VAL A 36 6.71 7.09 -15.46
N ASP A 37 7.12 6.51 -16.60
CA ASP A 37 6.28 5.66 -17.45
C ASP A 37 6.74 4.19 -17.35
N LEU A 38 5.78 3.26 -17.33
CA LEU A 38 6.06 1.84 -17.49
C LEU A 38 6.24 1.50 -18.98
N PRO A 39 7.07 0.49 -19.33
CA PRO A 39 7.15 0.05 -20.71
C PRO A 39 5.79 -0.43 -21.25
N ASP A 40 5.51 -0.15 -22.52
CA ASP A 40 4.22 -0.48 -23.17
C ASP A 40 3.88 -1.99 -23.14
N ASP A 41 4.87 -2.86 -23.02
CA ASP A 41 4.72 -4.32 -22.96
C ASP A 41 4.44 -4.85 -21.54
N ARG A 42 3.96 -3.98 -20.64
CA ARG A 42 3.79 -4.27 -19.21
C ARG A 42 2.38 -4.04 -18.74
N ILE A 43 1.86 -5.03 -18.03
CA ILE A 43 0.56 -4.95 -17.38
C ILE A 43 0.79 -4.73 -15.88
N LEU A 44 0.26 -3.62 -15.36
CA LEU A 44 0.35 -3.30 -13.94
C LEU A 44 -0.42 -4.32 -13.10
N ARG A 45 0.20 -4.80 -12.02
CA ARG A 45 -0.36 -5.82 -11.14
C ARG A 45 -0.35 -5.44 -9.67
N ALA A 46 0.70 -4.73 -9.24
CA ALA A 46 0.76 -4.23 -7.88
C ALA A 46 1.55 -2.93 -7.76
N LEU A 47 1.28 -2.20 -6.69
CA LEU A 47 2.05 -1.04 -6.23
C LEU A 47 2.55 -1.28 -4.80
N ILE A 48 3.75 -0.82 -4.50
CA ILE A 48 4.27 -0.68 -3.13
C ILE A 48 4.36 0.82 -2.85
N VAL A 49 3.74 1.29 -1.77
CA VAL A 49 3.59 2.73 -1.46
C VAL A 49 3.83 3.03 0.03
N PRO A 50 4.36 4.21 0.38
CA PRO A 50 4.52 4.63 1.78
C PRO A 50 3.21 5.15 2.37
N HIS A 51 3.14 5.29 3.71
CA HIS A 51 1.93 5.68 4.44
C HIS A 51 2.12 6.68 5.58
N ALA A 52 3.26 7.38 5.66
CA ALA A 52 3.33 8.58 6.48
C ALA A 52 2.31 9.67 6.03
N GLY A 53 2.18 10.74 6.82
CA GLY A 53 1.34 11.88 6.43
C GLY A 53 1.75 12.48 5.09
N TYR A 54 0.80 13.03 4.33
CA TYR A 54 0.98 13.48 2.94
C TYR A 54 2.10 14.50 2.78
N VAL A 55 2.28 15.37 3.79
CA VAL A 55 3.37 16.35 3.82
C VAL A 55 4.77 15.70 3.80
N TYR A 56 4.89 14.44 4.24
CA TYR A 56 6.15 13.71 4.29
C TYR A 56 6.33 12.72 3.13
N SER A 57 5.35 11.84 2.90
CA SER A 57 5.48 10.73 1.94
C SER A 57 4.53 10.83 0.74
N GLY A 58 3.61 11.80 0.73
CA GLY A 58 2.57 11.94 -0.29
C GLY A 58 3.13 12.09 -1.70
N SER A 59 4.23 12.82 -1.86
CA SER A 59 4.90 12.98 -3.17
C SER A 59 5.51 11.67 -3.66
N THR A 60 6.03 10.83 -2.77
CA THR A 60 6.56 9.49 -3.11
C THR A 60 5.43 8.52 -3.46
N ALA A 61 4.34 8.51 -2.68
CA ALA A 61 3.15 7.71 -2.99
C ALA A 61 2.54 8.12 -4.35
N ALA A 62 2.47 9.43 -4.63
CA ALA A 62 1.92 9.96 -5.87
C ALA A 62 2.65 9.46 -7.12
N LYS A 63 3.96 9.17 -7.05
CA LYS A 63 4.72 8.55 -8.16
C LYS A 63 4.18 7.18 -8.56
N ALA A 64 3.70 6.39 -7.59
CA ALA A 64 3.02 5.12 -7.86
C ALA A 64 1.61 5.32 -8.39
N TYR A 65 0.83 6.18 -7.72
CA TYR A 65 -0.55 6.43 -8.11
C TYR A 65 -0.70 7.11 -9.45
N HIS A 66 0.29 7.89 -9.90
CA HIS A 66 0.28 8.53 -11.22
C HIS A 66 0.06 7.51 -12.35
N LEU A 67 0.60 6.29 -12.20
CA LEU A 67 0.42 5.21 -13.17
C LEU A 67 -1.05 4.84 -13.37
N LEU A 68 -1.92 5.05 -12.37
CA LEU A 68 -3.34 4.70 -12.43
C LEU A 68 -4.19 5.70 -13.23
N LYS A 69 -3.64 6.84 -13.70
CA LYS A 69 -4.39 7.83 -14.51
C LYS A 69 -5.02 7.19 -15.77
N ASN A 70 -4.41 6.14 -16.31
CA ASN A 70 -4.89 5.42 -17.49
C ASN A 70 -5.78 4.19 -17.16
N TYR A 71 -6.03 3.90 -15.89
CA TYR A 71 -6.67 2.66 -15.41
C TYR A 71 -8.03 2.89 -14.75
N ARG A 72 -8.63 4.08 -14.96
CA ARG A 72 -9.82 4.55 -14.23
C ARG A 72 -10.93 3.49 -14.13
N ASP A 73 -11.25 2.84 -15.26
CA ASP A 73 -12.34 1.87 -15.36
C ASP A 73 -11.84 0.43 -15.54
N GLU A 74 -10.54 0.16 -15.33
CA GLU A 74 -9.94 -1.16 -15.53
C GLU A 74 -9.83 -1.96 -14.23
N PHE A 75 -9.52 -1.29 -13.12
CA PHE A 75 -9.45 -1.91 -11.79
C PHE A 75 -10.75 -1.69 -11.02
N HIS A 76 -11.51 -2.76 -10.81
CA HIS A 76 -12.77 -2.72 -10.03
C HIS A 76 -12.62 -3.33 -8.64
N ARG A 77 -11.46 -3.93 -8.35
CA ARG A 77 -11.15 -4.49 -7.04
C ARG A 77 -9.76 -4.06 -6.58
N ILE A 78 -9.71 -3.42 -5.42
CA ILE A 78 -8.47 -2.95 -4.82
C ILE A 78 -8.14 -3.80 -3.60
N ILE A 79 -7.03 -4.52 -3.66
CA ILE A 79 -6.51 -5.32 -2.55
C ILE A 79 -5.48 -4.47 -1.83
N LEU A 80 -5.82 -3.96 -0.66
CA LEU A 80 -4.99 -3.01 0.08
C LEU A 80 -4.46 -3.64 1.36
N LEU A 81 -3.15 -3.87 1.42
CA LEU A 81 -2.48 -4.63 2.47
C LEU A 81 -1.47 -3.73 3.17
N GLY A 82 -1.45 -3.76 4.50
CA GLY A 82 -0.51 -2.95 5.30
C GLY A 82 -0.18 -3.60 6.64
N PRO A 83 0.85 -3.12 7.34
CA PRO A 83 1.26 -3.66 8.63
C PRO A 83 0.29 -3.32 9.75
N ALA A 84 0.41 -4.04 10.86
CA ALA A 84 -0.26 -3.75 12.12
C ALA A 84 0.60 -2.83 13.01
N HIS A 85 0.14 -1.60 13.28
CA HIS A 85 0.84 -0.67 14.18
C HIS A 85 0.30 -0.68 15.61
N TRP A 86 -0.99 -0.94 15.78
CA TRP A 86 -1.69 -0.72 17.06
C TRP A 86 -1.95 -1.99 17.85
N VAL A 87 -2.24 -3.08 17.15
CA VAL A 87 -2.64 -4.35 17.75
C VAL A 87 -1.72 -5.45 17.23
N TRP A 88 -1.21 -6.28 18.13
CA TRP A 88 -0.43 -7.44 17.72
C TRP A 88 -1.34 -8.47 17.01
N ILE A 89 -0.87 -8.94 15.86
CA ILE A 89 -1.59 -9.86 14.99
C ILE A 89 -0.64 -10.98 14.58
N GLN A 90 -1.15 -12.20 14.64
CA GLN A 90 -0.58 -13.35 13.95
C GLN A 90 -1.50 -13.71 12.77
N GLY A 91 -0.95 -13.69 11.55
CA GLY A 91 -1.71 -13.87 10.32
C GLY A 91 -2.23 -12.57 9.71
N ILE A 92 -3.44 -12.62 9.16
CA ILE A 92 -4.06 -11.54 8.37
C ILE A 92 -5.44 -11.24 8.94
N VAL A 93 -5.73 -9.97 9.14
CA VAL A 93 -7.00 -9.51 9.69
C VAL A 93 -7.71 -8.64 8.67
N PHE A 94 -8.98 -8.95 8.41
CA PHE A 94 -9.91 -8.13 7.65
C PHE A 94 -10.95 -7.52 8.60
N PRO A 95 -11.58 -6.39 8.21
CA PRO A 95 -12.64 -5.81 9.01
C PRO A 95 -13.96 -6.58 8.85
N GLY A 96 -14.82 -6.51 9.85
CA GLY A 96 -16.19 -6.99 9.81
C GLY A 96 -17.20 -5.95 9.31
N VAL A 97 -16.76 -4.73 9.01
CA VAL A 97 -17.58 -3.66 8.43
C VAL A 97 -17.88 -3.88 6.94
N GLU A 98 -18.84 -3.14 6.39
CA GLU A 98 -19.27 -3.21 5.00
C GLU A 98 -18.64 -2.12 4.11
N ALA A 99 -18.17 -1.02 4.71
CA ALA A 99 -17.50 0.06 3.97
C ALA A 99 -16.43 0.79 4.79
N PHE A 100 -15.47 1.41 4.11
CA PHE A 100 -14.56 2.41 4.68
C PHE A 100 -15.03 3.82 4.27
N GLU A 101 -14.91 4.78 5.17
CA GLU A 101 -15.26 6.18 4.92
C GLU A 101 -14.03 7.08 4.92
N THR A 102 -13.98 8.01 3.98
CA THR A 102 -13.02 9.11 3.91
C THR A 102 -13.80 10.42 3.76
N PRO A 103 -13.15 11.59 3.85
CA PRO A 103 -13.80 12.86 3.51
C PRO A 103 -14.34 12.92 2.08
N LEU A 104 -13.82 12.10 1.14
CA LEU A 104 -14.27 12.07 -0.26
C LEU A 104 -15.47 11.15 -0.49
N GLY A 105 -15.87 10.36 0.51
CA GLY A 105 -17.01 9.46 0.45
C GLY A 105 -16.67 8.05 0.91
N ARG A 106 -17.65 7.15 0.73
CA ARG A 106 -17.53 5.75 1.15
C ARG A 106 -17.00 4.87 0.04
N ILE A 107 -16.31 3.81 0.44
CA ILE A 107 -15.77 2.78 -0.43
C ILE A 107 -16.33 1.44 0.07
N PRO A 108 -17.14 0.73 -0.73
CA PRO A 108 -17.70 -0.55 -0.35
C PRO A 108 -16.58 -1.60 -0.22
N LEU A 109 -16.74 -2.54 0.72
CA LEU A 109 -15.84 -3.67 0.85
C LEU A 109 -16.34 -4.87 0.03
N ALA A 110 -15.41 -5.63 -0.54
CA ALA A 110 -15.70 -6.87 -1.24
C ALA A 110 -15.99 -8.02 -0.24
N VAL A 111 -17.06 -7.89 0.54
CA VAL A 111 -17.38 -8.75 1.71
C VAL A 111 -17.44 -10.24 1.33
N THR A 112 -17.94 -10.57 0.14
CA THR A 112 -18.01 -11.96 -0.33
C THR A 112 -16.62 -12.56 -0.49
N GLN A 113 -15.71 -11.84 -1.15
CA GLN A 113 -14.32 -12.26 -1.40
C GLN A 113 -13.53 -12.32 -0.09
N ILE A 114 -13.74 -11.37 0.83
CA ILE A 114 -13.14 -11.40 2.16
C ILE A 114 -13.57 -12.66 2.93
N ARG A 115 -14.87 -13.04 2.87
CA ARG A 115 -15.36 -14.25 3.55
C ARG A 115 -14.80 -15.53 2.98
N GLU A 116 -14.50 -15.60 1.68
CA GLU A 116 -13.86 -16.76 1.06
C GLU A 116 -12.46 -17.04 1.64
N LEU A 117 -11.75 -15.99 2.08
CA LEU A 117 -10.43 -16.10 2.68
C LEU A 117 -10.45 -16.69 4.09
N LEU A 118 -11.61 -16.74 4.76
CA LEU A 118 -11.75 -17.36 6.08
C LEU A 118 -11.52 -18.89 6.07
N ARG A 119 -11.37 -19.49 4.89
CA ARG A 119 -10.89 -20.87 4.74
C ARG A 119 -9.44 -21.05 5.18
N PHE A 120 -8.63 -19.99 5.17
CA PHE A 120 -7.25 -20.01 5.61
C PHE A 120 -7.20 -19.85 7.13
N PRO A 121 -6.54 -20.78 7.87
CA PRO A 121 -6.46 -20.71 9.34
C PRO A 121 -5.87 -19.41 9.89
N GLU A 122 -5.02 -18.74 9.12
CA GLU A 122 -4.34 -17.50 9.48
C GLU A 122 -5.20 -16.24 9.26
N VAL A 123 -6.38 -16.38 8.66
CA VAL A 123 -7.27 -15.26 8.33
C VAL A 123 -8.34 -15.07 9.40
N GLN A 124 -8.51 -13.84 9.87
CA GLN A 124 -9.46 -13.47 10.92
C GLN A 124 -10.31 -12.26 10.51
N LEU A 125 -11.52 -12.14 11.09
CA LEU A 125 -12.32 -10.91 11.04
C LEU A 125 -12.27 -10.22 12.40
N ARG A 126 -11.69 -9.01 12.46
CA ARG A 126 -11.67 -8.22 13.70
C ARG A 126 -11.63 -6.73 13.40
N ASP A 127 -12.60 -5.98 13.91
CA ASP A 127 -12.66 -4.52 13.70
C ASP A 127 -11.56 -3.77 14.48
N ASP A 128 -11.15 -4.28 15.65
CA ASP A 128 -10.16 -3.64 16.52
C ASP A 128 -8.82 -3.40 15.84
N ALA A 129 -8.43 -4.28 14.92
CA ALA A 129 -7.22 -4.15 14.11
C ALA A 129 -7.26 -2.96 13.13
N HIS A 130 -8.45 -2.46 12.78
CA HIS A 130 -8.64 -1.44 11.74
C HIS A 130 -9.07 -0.07 12.28
N LEU A 131 -9.53 0.01 13.54
CA LEU A 131 -10.08 1.23 14.12
C LEU A 131 -9.09 2.40 14.06
N GLU A 132 -7.87 2.19 14.56
CA GLU A 132 -6.83 3.23 14.63
C GLU A 132 -5.81 3.12 13.48
N GLU A 133 -5.92 2.08 12.65
CA GLU A 133 -4.89 1.79 11.64
C GLU A 133 -4.93 2.79 10.48
N HIS A 134 -3.81 3.45 10.24
CA HIS A 134 -3.67 4.53 9.28
C HIS A 134 -3.07 4.05 7.96
N CYS A 135 -2.31 2.96 7.97
CA CYS A 135 -1.51 2.53 6.82
C CYS A 135 -2.37 2.21 5.59
N LEU A 136 -3.62 1.79 5.81
CA LEU A 136 -4.61 1.56 4.75
C LEU A 136 -5.35 2.86 4.41
N GLU A 137 -5.78 3.61 5.43
CA GLU A 137 -6.64 4.80 5.26
C GLU A 137 -6.02 5.86 4.36
N VAL A 138 -4.73 6.18 4.56
CA VAL A 138 -4.05 7.25 3.83
C VAL A 138 -3.92 6.98 2.33
N GLN A 139 -4.14 5.74 1.89
CA GLN A 139 -4.10 5.34 0.48
C GLN A 139 -5.40 5.64 -0.25
N LEU A 140 -6.51 5.69 0.48
CA LEU A 140 -7.86 5.74 -0.09
C LEU A 140 -8.17 7.03 -0.87
N PRO A 141 -7.75 8.24 -0.43
CA PRO A 141 -8.01 9.45 -1.19
C PRO A 141 -7.35 9.46 -2.58
N PHE A 142 -6.15 8.90 -2.74
CA PHE A 142 -5.52 8.74 -4.06
C PHE A 142 -6.36 7.84 -4.97
N LEU A 143 -6.84 6.70 -4.46
CA LEU A 143 -7.66 5.76 -5.22
C LEU A 143 -8.99 6.38 -5.65
N GLN A 144 -9.67 7.08 -4.74
CA GLN A 144 -10.95 7.75 -5.03
C GLN A 144 -10.82 8.89 -6.06
N GLU A 145 -9.66 9.52 -6.17
CA GLU A 145 -9.42 10.55 -7.19
C GLU A 145 -9.17 9.95 -8.58
N LEU A 146 -8.51 8.79 -8.64
CA LEU A 146 -8.00 8.21 -9.88
C LEU A 146 -8.93 7.17 -10.52
N LEU A 147 -9.64 6.39 -9.70
CA LEU A 147 -10.46 5.27 -10.18
C LEU A 147 -11.94 5.63 -10.27
N GLY A 148 -12.68 4.83 -11.02
CA GLY A 148 -14.14 4.79 -11.01
C GLY A 148 -14.67 4.10 -9.75
N GLU A 149 -15.82 3.46 -9.86
CA GLU A 149 -16.35 2.63 -8.77
C GLU A 149 -15.47 1.37 -8.59
N PHE A 150 -15.10 1.06 -7.35
CA PHE A 150 -14.34 -0.14 -7.01
C PHE A 150 -14.73 -0.68 -5.63
N ASP A 151 -14.57 -1.98 -5.46
CA ASP A 151 -14.67 -2.65 -4.15
C ASP A 151 -13.28 -2.76 -3.50
N LEU A 152 -13.21 -2.56 -2.19
CA LEU A 152 -11.99 -2.65 -1.41
C LEU A 152 -11.87 -3.98 -0.67
N ILE A 153 -10.68 -4.56 -0.66
CA ILE A 153 -10.28 -5.68 0.20
C ILE A 153 -9.14 -5.17 1.09
N PRO A 154 -9.44 -4.55 2.25
CA PRO A 154 -8.44 -4.00 3.15
C PRO A 154 -8.00 -5.05 4.17
N ALA A 155 -6.70 -5.28 4.31
CA ALA A 155 -6.18 -6.21 5.30
C ALA A 155 -5.00 -5.63 6.08
N VAL A 156 -5.04 -5.84 7.40
CA VAL A 156 -3.90 -5.61 8.28
C VAL A 156 -3.16 -6.93 8.43
N VAL A 157 -1.86 -6.92 8.13
CA VAL A 157 -1.02 -8.10 8.09
C VAL A 157 -0.01 -8.04 9.23
N GLY A 158 -0.12 -9.02 10.12
CA GLY A 158 0.80 -9.20 11.22
C GLY A 158 1.90 -10.21 10.90
N GLU A 159 2.32 -10.96 11.91
CA GLU A 159 3.35 -11.98 11.76
C GLU A 159 2.83 -13.17 10.95
N THR A 160 3.44 -13.40 9.79
CA THR A 160 3.15 -14.56 8.92
C THR A 160 4.38 -14.94 8.10
N SER A 161 4.39 -16.17 7.58
CA SER A 161 5.42 -16.68 6.67
C SER A 161 5.21 -16.16 5.25
N ALA A 162 6.30 -16.04 4.49
CA ALA A 162 6.22 -15.61 3.09
C ALA A 162 5.53 -16.67 2.21
N GLU A 163 5.68 -17.96 2.54
CA GLU A 163 4.98 -19.09 1.92
C GLU A 163 3.47 -18.93 2.06
N THR A 164 2.98 -18.88 3.30
CA THR A 164 1.55 -18.79 3.62
C THR A 164 0.93 -17.54 3.00
N PHE A 165 1.58 -16.38 3.11
CA PHE A 165 1.04 -15.15 2.54
C PHE A 165 0.98 -15.21 1.00
N SER A 166 1.99 -15.80 0.35
CA SER A 166 1.99 -16.00 -1.10
C SER A 166 0.83 -16.89 -1.55
N GLU A 167 0.46 -17.93 -0.80
CA GLU A 167 -0.70 -18.79 -1.11
C GLU A 167 -2.04 -18.04 -0.98
N ILE A 168 -2.12 -17.10 -0.05
CA ILE A 168 -3.31 -16.25 0.11
C ILE A 168 -3.40 -15.25 -1.05
N LEU A 169 -2.27 -14.70 -1.50
CA LEU A 169 -2.21 -13.85 -2.69
C LEU A 169 -2.67 -14.57 -3.97
N GLU A 170 -2.40 -15.88 -4.11
CA GLU A 170 -2.94 -16.71 -5.21
C GLU A 170 -4.48 -16.74 -5.24
N THR A 171 -5.14 -16.54 -4.10
CA THR A 171 -6.61 -16.41 -4.04
C THR A 171 -7.06 -14.98 -4.32
N LEU A 172 -6.38 -13.99 -3.74
CA LEU A 172 -6.74 -12.58 -3.88
C LEU A 172 -6.58 -12.07 -5.31
N LEU A 173 -5.54 -12.52 -6.02
CA LEU A 173 -5.16 -12.05 -7.35
C LEU A 173 -5.57 -13.00 -8.49
N GLN A 174 -6.67 -13.73 -8.32
CA GLN A 174 -7.23 -14.57 -9.40
C GLN A 174 -7.88 -13.76 -10.52
N ASP A 175 -8.38 -12.57 -10.17
CA ASP A 175 -9.11 -11.69 -11.07
C ASP A 175 -8.16 -10.66 -11.69
N SER A 176 -8.09 -10.63 -13.03
CA SER A 176 -7.25 -9.72 -13.79
C SER A 176 -7.62 -8.25 -13.63
N ASN A 177 -8.85 -7.96 -13.17
CA ASN A 177 -9.31 -6.60 -12.89
C ASN A 177 -9.03 -6.16 -11.43
N SER A 178 -8.14 -6.87 -10.74
CA SER A 178 -7.69 -6.51 -9.40
C SER A 178 -6.31 -5.85 -9.42
N LEU A 179 -6.14 -4.81 -8.60
CA LEU A 179 -4.84 -4.21 -8.29
C LEU A 179 -4.49 -4.47 -6.83
N LEU A 180 -3.26 -4.93 -6.57
CA LEU A 180 -2.73 -5.01 -5.22
C LEU A 180 -1.96 -3.74 -4.86
N LEU A 181 -2.26 -3.16 -3.71
CA LEU A 181 -1.46 -2.11 -3.09
C LEU A 181 -0.91 -2.62 -1.77
N LEU A 182 0.41 -2.59 -1.65
CA LEU A 182 1.12 -2.89 -0.42
C LEU A 182 1.65 -1.62 0.20
N SER A 183 1.15 -1.30 1.38
CA SER A 183 1.46 -0.10 2.14
C SER A 183 2.61 -0.36 3.11
N THR A 184 3.76 0.29 2.94
CA THR A 184 4.91 0.19 3.83
C THR A 184 5.82 1.42 3.76
N ASP A 185 6.19 1.95 4.92
CA ASP A 185 7.37 2.80 5.07
C ASP A 185 8.62 1.93 5.24
N LEU A 186 9.82 2.51 5.07
CA LEU A 186 11.11 1.82 5.19
C LEU A 186 11.73 2.00 6.58
N SER A 187 13.00 2.42 6.68
CA SER A 187 13.67 2.60 7.96
C SER A 187 13.02 3.70 8.80
N HIS A 188 13.13 3.58 10.13
CA HIS A 188 12.53 4.52 11.07
C HIS A 188 13.55 5.08 12.05
N PHE A 189 13.49 6.41 12.26
CA PHE A 189 14.19 7.13 13.31
C PHE A 189 15.72 7.07 13.30
N LEU A 190 16.31 6.79 12.14
CA LEU A 190 17.76 6.79 11.92
C LEU A 190 18.26 8.19 11.55
N SER A 191 19.57 8.41 11.65
CA SER A 191 20.17 9.59 11.02
C SER A 191 20.01 9.54 9.50
N TYR A 192 20.05 10.70 8.85
CA TYR A 192 19.89 10.78 7.39
C TYR A 192 20.85 9.86 6.61
N SER A 193 22.12 9.75 7.02
CA SER A 193 23.09 8.87 6.33
C SER A 193 22.79 7.39 6.53
N GLU A 194 22.43 6.99 7.75
CA GLU A 194 22.10 5.60 8.08
C GLU A 194 20.82 5.16 7.38
N ALA A 195 19.79 6.02 7.37
CA ALA A 195 18.55 5.78 6.63
C ALA A 195 18.83 5.56 5.14
N ARG A 196 19.60 6.46 4.49
CA ARG A 196 19.94 6.30 3.07
C ARG A 196 20.68 5.00 2.76
N GLU A 197 21.58 4.57 3.64
CA GLU A 197 22.28 3.30 3.46
C GLU A 197 21.33 2.11 3.61
N MET A 198 20.56 2.07 4.70
CA MET A 198 19.60 1.01 4.99
C MET A 198 18.54 0.92 3.91
N ASP A 199 17.88 2.02 3.57
CA ASP A 199 16.81 2.08 2.58
C ASP A 199 17.30 1.69 1.19
N SER A 200 18.54 2.08 0.82
CA SER A 200 19.15 1.64 -0.44
C SER A 200 19.40 0.12 -0.47
N ASN A 201 19.79 -0.47 0.66
CA ASN A 201 19.97 -1.91 0.81
C ASN A 201 18.61 -2.64 0.73
N THR A 202 17.58 -2.13 1.41
CA THR A 202 16.21 -2.65 1.37
C THR A 202 15.65 -2.59 -0.04
N ALA A 203 15.80 -1.46 -0.73
CA ALA A 203 15.34 -1.29 -2.10
C ALA A 203 16.01 -2.29 -3.07
N ARG A 204 17.33 -2.51 -2.93
CA ARG A 204 18.05 -3.54 -3.71
C ARG A 204 17.56 -4.95 -3.40
N ALA A 205 17.16 -5.24 -2.16
CA ALA A 205 16.59 -6.54 -1.80
C ALA A 205 15.19 -6.74 -2.42
N ILE A 206 14.34 -5.70 -2.40
CA ILE A 206 13.03 -5.68 -3.08
C ILE A 206 13.22 -5.99 -4.56
N GLU A 207 14.03 -5.21 -5.27
CA GLU A 207 14.24 -5.33 -6.72
C GLU A 207 14.89 -6.64 -7.17
N SER A 208 15.60 -7.32 -6.27
CA SER A 208 16.21 -8.62 -6.55
C SER A 208 15.43 -9.80 -5.98
N PHE A 209 14.18 -9.58 -5.52
CA PHE A 209 13.30 -10.61 -4.96
C PHE A 209 13.98 -11.41 -3.84
N LYS A 210 14.74 -10.75 -2.97
CA LYS A 210 15.41 -11.35 -1.81
C LYS A 210 14.56 -11.17 -0.57
N GLU A 211 13.43 -11.87 -0.50
CA GLU A 211 12.46 -11.71 0.59
C GLU A 211 13.11 -11.95 1.97
N GLU A 212 14.06 -12.89 2.07
CA GLU A 212 14.75 -13.23 3.31
C GLU A 212 15.60 -12.10 3.90
N LYS A 213 15.91 -11.08 3.09
CA LYS A 213 16.72 -9.93 3.50
C LYS A 213 15.90 -8.74 4.00
N ILE A 214 14.59 -8.75 3.79
CA ILE A 214 13.69 -7.68 4.25
C ILE A 214 13.39 -7.94 5.72
N LEU A 215 13.84 -7.10 6.64
CA LEU A 215 13.61 -7.25 8.09
C LEU A 215 12.58 -6.24 8.63
N PRO A 216 11.90 -6.52 9.76
CA PRO A 216 10.90 -5.61 10.33
C PRO A 216 11.40 -4.21 10.69
N ASP A 217 12.70 -4.05 10.95
CA ASP A 217 13.34 -2.74 11.20
C ASP A 217 13.66 -1.96 9.91
N GLN A 218 13.64 -2.64 8.76
CA GLN A 218 13.92 -2.05 7.45
C GLN A 218 12.66 -1.62 6.69
N ALA A 219 11.52 -2.22 7.01
CA ALA A 219 10.21 -1.90 6.45
C ALA A 219 9.13 -2.31 7.45
N CYS A 220 8.22 -1.40 7.82
CA CYS A 220 7.15 -1.72 8.77
C CYS A 220 6.22 -2.81 8.23
N GLY A 221 5.99 -2.83 6.91
CA GLY A 221 5.28 -3.89 6.17
C GLY A 221 6.14 -5.10 5.77
N ALA A 222 7.19 -5.45 6.53
CA ALA A 222 8.11 -6.53 6.14
C ALA A 222 7.41 -7.88 5.85
N HIS A 223 6.43 -8.29 6.68
CA HIS A 223 5.73 -9.56 6.49
C HIS A 223 4.94 -9.64 5.18
N PRO A 224 3.99 -8.73 4.89
CA PRO A 224 3.30 -8.75 3.61
C PRO A 224 4.26 -8.54 2.43
N LEU A 225 5.30 -7.71 2.60
CA LEU A 225 6.28 -7.44 1.54
C LEU A 225 7.04 -8.70 1.13
N ARG A 226 7.51 -9.49 2.10
CA ARG A 226 8.16 -10.78 1.84
C ARG A 226 7.29 -11.72 1.02
N GLY A 227 6.02 -11.84 1.39
CA GLY A 227 5.07 -12.71 0.67
C GLY A 227 4.75 -12.19 -0.74
N LEU A 228 4.60 -10.87 -0.92
CA LEU A 228 4.43 -10.27 -2.24
C LEU A 228 5.65 -10.53 -3.14
N LEU A 229 6.87 -10.34 -2.63
CA LEU A 229 8.10 -10.59 -3.39
C LEU A 229 8.19 -12.06 -3.83
N ARG A 230 7.88 -12.99 -2.94
CA ARG A 230 7.83 -14.41 -3.29
C ARG A 230 6.80 -14.70 -4.37
N PHE A 231 5.58 -14.21 -4.19
CA PHE A 231 4.49 -14.37 -5.15
C PHE A 231 4.89 -13.83 -6.54
N ALA A 232 5.36 -12.60 -6.58
CA ALA A 232 5.78 -11.92 -7.80
C ALA A 232 6.94 -12.65 -8.51
N ARG A 233 7.91 -13.18 -7.75
CA ARG A 233 8.99 -14.00 -8.30
C ARG A 233 8.46 -15.27 -8.97
N ASN A 234 7.52 -15.97 -8.32
CA ASN A 234 6.94 -17.20 -8.85
C ASN A 234 6.11 -16.96 -10.12
N ARG A 235 5.57 -15.74 -10.28
CA ARG A 235 4.82 -15.30 -11.47
C ARG A 235 5.68 -14.59 -12.53
N ASN A 236 7.00 -14.53 -12.36
CA ASN A 236 7.93 -13.82 -13.25
C ASN A 236 7.57 -12.34 -13.48
N TRP A 237 7.03 -11.68 -12.46
CA TRP A 237 6.79 -10.24 -12.50
C TRP A 237 8.09 -9.45 -12.46
N ASN A 238 8.01 -8.18 -12.85
CA ASN A 238 9.12 -7.23 -12.87
C ASN A 238 8.85 -6.15 -11.84
N ILE A 239 9.90 -5.66 -11.18
CA ILE A 239 9.82 -4.58 -10.20
C ILE A 239 10.47 -3.34 -10.79
N HIS A 240 9.74 -2.21 -10.75
CA HIS A 240 10.20 -0.91 -11.21
C HIS A 240 10.22 0.05 -10.03
N ARG A 241 11.39 0.59 -9.69
CA ARG A 241 11.48 1.64 -8.65
C ARG A 241 11.00 2.97 -9.25
N LEU A 242 10.04 3.59 -8.58
CA LEU A 242 9.45 4.86 -8.97
C LEU A 242 9.98 6.01 -8.10
N GLY A 243 10.31 5.73 -6.84
CA GLY A 243 10.84 6.72 -5.92
C GLY A 243 11.55 6.10 -4.73
N LEU A 244 12.53 6.81 -4.17
CA LEU A 244 13.21 6.48 -2.93
C LEU A 244 13.74 7.76 -2.28
N CYS A 245 13.19 8.14 -1.14
CA CYS A 245 13.60 9.31 -0.37
C CYS A 245 13.38 9.06 1.13
N ASN A 246 13.51 10.09 1.96
CA ASN A 246 13.13 10.04 3.37
C ASN A 246 12.47 11.37 3.78
N SER A 247 11.93 11.42 4.99
CA SER A 247 11.27 12.62 5.53
C SER A 247 12.14 13.87 5.53
N GLY A 248 13.47 13.74 5.60
CA GLY A 248 14.41 14.87 5.53
C GLY A 248 14.59 15.45 4.13
N ASP A 249 14.13 14.76 3.09
CA ASP A 249 14.08 15.24 1.71
C ASP A 249 12.76 15.94 1.36
N THR A 250 11.78 15.89 2.28
CA THR A 250 10.48 16.54 2.14
C THR A 250 10.28 17.61 3.22
N ALA A 251 9.42 17.37 4.22
CA ALA A 251 9.03 18.36 5.21
C ALA A 251 9.65 18.16 6.61
N GLY A 252 10.44 17.10 6.80
CA GLY A 252 11.07 16.76 8.08
C GLY A 252 12.50 17.31 8.25
N SER A 253 13.02 17.27 9.48
CA SER A 253 14.45 17.54 9.72
C SER A 253 15.32 16.35 9.29
N LYS A 254 16.63 16.56 9.14
CA LYS A 254 17.59 15.51 8.78
C LYS A 254 18.22 14.79 9.98
N ASP A 255 17.76 15.09 11.20
CA ASP A 255 18.33 14.53 12.43
C ASP A 255 17.84 13.11 12.70
N ARG A 256 16.54 12.88 12.49
CA ARG A 256 15.89 11.57 12.61
C ARG A 256 14.82 11.47 11.53
N VAL A 257 15.02 10.54 10.59
CA VAL A 257 14.17 10.45 9.40
C VAL A 257 13.43 9.11 9.32
N VAL A 258 12.38 9.09 8.51
CA VAL A 258 11.69 7.86 8.06
C VAL A 258 11.89 7.71 6.56
N GLY A 259 12.26 6.51 6.12
CA GLY A 259 12.50 6.18 4.71
C GLY A 259 11.20 5.89 3.95
N TYR A 260 11.13 6.32 2.70
CA TYR A 260 9.98 6.13 1.82
C TYR A 260 10.43 5.57 0.48
N GLY A 261 9.71 4.59 -0.04
CA GLY A 261 9.94 4.06 -1.37
C GLY A 261 8.63 3.74 -2.09
N ALA A 262 8.66 3.85 -3.41
CA ALA A 262 7.55 3.53 -4.27
C ALA A 262 8.00 2.60 -5.40
N TRP A 263 7.25 1.52 -5.64
CA TRP A 263 7.53 0.55 -6.69
C TRP A 263 6.26 0.15 -7.43
N ALA A 264 6.39 -0.15 -8.73
CA ALA A 264 5.40 -0.86 -9.51
C ALA A 264 5.84 -2.29 -9.78
N LEU A 265 4.90 -3.23 -9.70
CA LEU A 265 5.10 -4.61 -10.11
C LEU A 265 4.25 -4.89 -11.34
N THR A 266 4.89 -5.42 -12.37
CA THR A 266 4.25 -5.64 -13.67
C THR A 266 4.47 -7.05 -14.19
N GLU A 267 3.46 -7.59 -14.83
CA GLU A 267 3.57 -8.76 -15.69
C GLU A 267 3.95 -8.34 -17.12
N LYS A 268 4.62 -9.21 -17.87
CA LYS A 268 4.85 -8.96 -19.30
C LYS A 268 3.57 -9.28 -20.07
N SER A 269 3.13 -8.41 -20.97
CA SER A 269 2.07 -8.76 -21.92
C SER A 269 2.59 -9.79 -22.90
N ASP A 270 1.78 -10.82 -23.19
CA ASP A 270 2.08 -11.81 -24.23
C ASP A 270 2.18 -11.20 -25.64
#